data_AF-V5IEX9-F1
#
_entry.id   AF-V5IEX9-F1
#
_cell.length_a   1.000
_cell.length_b   1.000
_cell.length_c   1.000
_cell.angle_alpha   90.00
_cell.angle_beta   90.00
_cell.angle_gamma   90.00
#
_symmetry.space_group_name_H-M   'P 1'
#
loop_
_entity.id
_entity.type
_entity.pdbx_description
1 polymer ?
#
loop_
_entity_poly.entity_id
_entity_poly.type
_entity_poly.pdbx_seq_one_letter_code
_entity_poly.pdbx_strand_id
1 'polypeptide(L)'
;LCLWLWLMYAGVECLPNVRLRSRQEPEVQKTPSISILYLIDETVNATKKDVDTFIDYVNYQAQQYLGSFFHIKTTLNNRTKYITEDSDLQALMKSNNNQRFVYLEGTIFNLTSYFQKKTHPDIICLVTGNEITDGNGVRKAYGYSEQTTLCKSVVTMLLAFSLEHHTDISQMLAGLIRNSVDPKEVPDVHQGGSDLAQKMKEYLSK
;
A
#
# COMPACT_ATOMS: atom_id res chain seq x y z
N LEU A 1 -22.96 -31.68 -57.08
CA LEU A 1 -23.95 -32.63 -56.52
C LEU A 1 -23.34 -33.19 -55.23
N CYS A 2 -23.78 -32.82 -54.01
CA CYS A 2 -24.98 -33.27 -53.27
C CYS A 2 -25.10 -34.82 -53.28
N LEU A 3 -25.18 -35.59 -52.18
CA LEU A 3 -25.91 -35.45 -50.91
C LEU A 3 -25.29 -36.41 -49.85
N TRP A 4 -25.10 -35.96 -48.60
CA TRP A 4 -25.83 -36.34 -47.35
C TRP A 4 -25.59 -37.76 -46.80
N LEU A 5 -25.02 -37.97 -45.59
CA LEU A 5 -25.53 -37.79 -44.20
C LEU A 5 -26.33 -39.04 -43.70
N TRP A 6 -26.18 -39.31 -42.40
CA TRP A 6 -26.98 -40.19 -41.51
C TRP A 6 -26.54 -41.66 -41.35
N LEU A 7 -25.95 -41.97 -40.18
CA LEU A 7 -26.52 -43.01 -39.34
C LEU A 7 -26.42 -42.61 -37.86
N MET A 8 -27.60 -42.52 -37.27
CA MET A 8 -27.90 -42.26 -35.87
C MET A 8 -27.79 -43.55 -35.05
N TYR A 9 -27.46 -43.37 -33.77
CA TYR A 9 -27.95 -44.17 -32.63
C TYR A 9 -27.48 -45.63 -32.49
N ALA A 10 -26.61 -45.85 -31.50
CA ALA A 10 -26.78 -46.96 -30.55
C ALA A 10 -26.07 -46.64 -29.22
N GLY A 11 -26.79 -46.82 -28.11
CA GLY A 11 -26.19 -47.24 -26.85
C GLY A 11 -25.68 -46.15 -25.92
N VAL A 12 -26.60 -45.51 -25.20
CA VAL A 12 -26.31 -44.97 -23.87
C VAL A 12 -26.12 -46.17 -22.94
N GLU A 13 -24.87 -46.48 -22.57
CA GLU A 13 -24.60 -47.25 -21.36
C GLU A 13 -23.92 -46.32 -20.35
N CYS A 14 -24.73 -45.93 -19.38
CA CYS A 14 -24.34 -45.15 -18.21
C CYS A 14 -23.27 -45.91 -17.42
N LEU A 15 -22.00 -45.56 -17.59
CA LEU A 15 -20.98 -45.85 -16.58
C LEU A 15 -21.23 -44.99 -15.34
N PRO A 16 -20.98 -45.52 -14.13
CA PRO A 16 -21.52 -44.98 -12.90
C PRO A 16 -20.95 -43.59 -12.63
N ASN A 17 -21.70 -42.81 -11.83
CA ASN A 17 -21.35 -41.51 -11.25
C ASN A 17 -19.93 -41.48 -10.66
N VAL A 18 -18.91 -41.41 -11.51
CA VAL A 18 -17.62 -40.85 -11.15
C VAL A 18 -17.88 -39.35 -11.16
N ARG A 19 -18.24 -38.85 -9.98
CA ARG A 19 -18.14 -37.43 -9.68
C ARG A 19 -16.65 -37.12 -9.78
N LEU A 20 -16.17 -36.86 -10.99
CA LEU A 20 -14.89 -36.24 -11.23
C LEU A 20 -14.96 -34.94 -10.46
N ARG A 21 -14.41 -34.95 -9.24
CA ARG A 21 -14.15 -33.73 -8.51
C ARG A 21 -13.37 -32.89 -9.48
N SER A 22 -14.00 -31.81 -9.95
CA SER A 22 -13.34 -30.74 -10.65
C SER A 22 -12.00 -30.57 -9.96
N ARG A 23 -10.92 -30.75 -10.74
CA ARG A 23 -9.57 -30.33 -10.37
C ARG A 23 -9.75 -29.10 -9.50
N GLN A 24 -9.33 -29.17 -8.22
CA GLN A 24 -9.28 -27.98 -7.37
C GLN A 24 -8.74 -26.88 -8.26
N GLU A 25 -9.57 -25.86 -8.54
CA GLU A 25 -9.04 -24.63 -9.08
C GLU A 25 -7.84 -24.33 -8.18
N PRO A 26 -6.61 -24.22 -8.72
CA PRO A 26 -5.49 -23.86 -7.88
C PRO A 26 -5.97 -22.64 -7.12
N GLU A 27 -5.97 -22.69 -5.77
CA GLU A 27 -6.29 -21.53 -4.95
C GLU A 27 -5.62 -20.36 -5.65
N VAL A 28 -6.43 -19.44 -6.20
CA VAL A 28 -5.89 -18.31 -6.93
C VAL A 28 -5.10 -17.58 -5.87
N GLN A 29 -3.78 -17.81 -5.85
CA GLN A 29 -2.91 -17.31 -4.79
C GLN A 29 -3.00 -15.80 -4.89
N LYS A 30 -3.81 -15.22 -4.00
CA LYS A 30 -4.07 -13.80 -3.98
C LYS A 30 -2.72 -13.14 -3.72
N THR A 31 -2.30 -12.31 -4.66
CA THR A 31 -1.07 -11.53 -4.46
C THR A 31 -1.29 -10.65 -3.24
N PRO A 32 -0.40 -10.69 -2.23
CA PRO A 32 -0.54 -9.84 -1.05
C PRO A 32 -0.63 -8.37 -1.45
N SER A 33 -1.54 -7.64 -0.80
CA SER A 33 -1.81 -6.25 -1.13
C SER A 33 -1.89 -5.39 0.10
N ILE A 34 -1.24 -4.22 0.05
CA ILE A 34 -1.30 -3.19 1.08
C ILE A 34 -2.16 -2.05 0.54
N SER A 35 -3.16 -1.63 1.32
CA SER A 35 -4.01 -0.50 0.99
C SER A 35 -3.43 0.80 1.55
N ILE A 36 -3.38 1.85 0.73
CA ILE A 36 -2.85 3.17 1.09
C ILE A 36 -3.91 4.24 0.79
N LEU A 37 -4.22 5.10 1.75
CA LEU A 37 -4.90 6.37 1.49
C LEU A 37 -3.87 7.49 1.52
N TYR A 38 -3.64 8.09 0.36
CA TYR A 38 -2.88 9.32 0.25
C TYR A 38 -3.76 10.51 0.60
N LEU A 39 -3.35 11.26 1.62
CA LEU A 39 -3.93 12.53 2.01
C LEU A 39 -3.05 13.64 1.45
N ILE A 40 -3.57 14.41 0.50
CA ILE A 40 -2.83 15.51 -0.11
C ILE A 40 -3.11 16.75 0.71
N ASP A 41 -2.06 17.32 1.31
CA ASP A 41 -2.20 18.57 2.06
C ASP A 41 -2.24 19.81 1.16
N GLU A 42 -2.55 20.95 1.77
CA GLU A 42 -2.70 22.23 1.05
C GLU A 42 -1.36 22.81 0.56
N THR A 43 -0.24 22.29 1.05
CA THR A 43 1.10 22.80 0.70
C THR A 43 1.64 22.18 -0.59
N VAL A 44 1.02 21.10 -1.07
CA VAL A 44 1.28 20.53 -2.39
C VAL A 44 0.74 21.47 -3.47
N ASN A 45 1.60 22.38 -3.94
CA ASN A 45 1.31 23.30 -5.03
C ASN A 45 1.50 22.63 -6.39
N ALA A 46 0.62 21.69 -6.73
CA ALA A 46 0.64 20.93 -7.97
C ALA A 46 -0.76 20.67 -8.52
N THR A 47 -0.88 20.38 -9.82
CA THR A 47 -2.18 20.01 -10.38
C THR A 47 -2.58 18.60 -9.94
N LYS A 48 -3.87 18.27 -9.99
CA LYS A 48 -4.34 16.90 -9.72
C LYS A 48 -3.65 15.86 -10.61
N LYS A 49 -3.42 16.20 -11.88
CA LYS A 49 -2.71 15.33 -12.82
C LYS A 49 -1.27 15.05 -12.37
N ASP A 50 -0.58 16.06 -11.84
CA ASP A 50 0.79 15.91 -11.34
C ASP A 50 0.83 15.05 -10.08
N VAL A 51 -0.14 15.23 -9.18
CA VAL A 51 -0.30 14.39 -7.99
C VAL A 51 -0.58 12.94 -8.37
N ASP A 52 -1.51 12.69 -9.30
CA ASP A 52 -1.82 11.34 -9.78
C ASP A 52 -0.59 10.69 -10.41
N THR A 53 0.13 11.44 -11.26
CA THR A 53 1.37 10.98 -11.90
C THR A 53 2.44 10.64 -10.85
N PHE A 54 2.63 11.50 -9.85
CA PHE A 54 3.56 11.27 -8.74
C PHE A 54 3.23 9.98 -7.98
N ILE A 55 1.96 9.80 -7.58
CA ILE A 55 1.51 8.63 -6.83
C ILE A 55 1.68 7.34 -7.64
N ASP A 56 1.34 7.36 -8.92
CA ASP A 56 1.50 6.21 -9.82
C ASP A 56 2.96 5.78 -9.92
N TYR A 57 3.88 6.72 -10.14
CA TYR A 57 5.31 6.43 -10.20
C TYR A 57 5.83 5.90 -8.86
N VAL A 58 5.47 6.58 -7.77
CA VAL A 58 5.90 6.22 -6.41
C VAL A 58 5.46 4.82 -6.05
N ASN A 59 4.19 4.49 -6.28
CA ASN A 59 3.66 3.16 -6.02
C ASN A 59 4.30 2.11 -6.92
N TYR A 60 4.44 2.38 -8.22
CA TYR A 60 5.01 1.42 -9.16
C TYR A 60 6.42 0.99 -8.73
N GLN A 61 7.29 1.94 -8.41
CA GLN A 61 8.66 1.67 -7.99
C GLN A 61 8.73 1.09 -6.57
N ALA A 62 7.94 1.62 -5.62
CA ALA A 62 7.88 1.07 -4.27
C ALA A 62 7.53 -0.42 -4.27
N GLN A 63 6.59 -0.86 -5.13
CA GLN A 63 6.28 -2.28 -5.30
C GLN A 63 7.49 -3.12 -5.76
N GLN A 64 8.38 -2.57 -6.61
CA GLN A 64 9.59 -3.28 -7.03
C GLN A 64 10.56 -3.44 -5.86
N TYR A 65 10.77 -2.36 -5.08
CA TYR A 65 11.60 -2.40 -3.88
C TYR A 65 11.05 -3.37 -2.84
N LEU A 66 9.75 -3.36 -2.58
CA LEU A 66 9.09 -4.33 -1.68
C LEU A 66 9.23 -5.76 -2.20
N GLY A 67 9.12 -5.95 -3.52
CA GLY A 67 9.40 -7.22 -4.19
C GLY A 67 10.78 -7.77 -3.86
N SER A 68 11.79 -6.89 -3.92
CA SER A 68 13.16 -7.22 -3.55
C SER A 68 13.34 -7.41 -2.03
N PHE A 69 12.69 -6.63 -1.18
CA PHE A 69 12.85 -6.71 0.28
C PHE A 69 12.18 -7.95 0.87
N PHE A 70 11.01 -8.33 0.35
CA PHE A 70 10.20 -9.42 0.89
C PHE A 70 10.32 -10.72 0.10
N HIS A 71 11.02 -10.71 -1.03
CA HIS A 71 11.11 -11.84 -1.96
C HIS A 71 9.74 -12.34 -2.46
N ILE A 72 8.72 -11.48 -2.44
CA ILE A 72 7.37 -11.75 -2.93
C ILE A 72 6.81 -10.53 -3.65
N LYS A 73 6.01 -10.74 -4.69
CA LYS A 73 5.26 -9.65 -5.30
C LYS A 73 4.26 -9.09 -4.29
N THR A 74 4.33 -7.78 -4.04
CA THR A 74 3.41 -7.05 -3.17
C THR A 74 2.75 -5.95 -3.98
N THR A 75 1.43 -5.84 -3.92
CA THR A 75 0.67 -4.79 -4.61
C THR A 75 0.32 -3.65 -3.66
N LEU A 76 0.51 -2.41 -4.09
CA LEU A 76 0.06 -1.23 -3.38
C LEU A 76 -1.23 -0.73 -4.04
N ASN A 77 -2.35 -0.92 -3.35
CA ASN A 77 -3.65 -0.41 -3.78
C ASN A 77 -3.87 0.95 -3.14
N ASN A 78 -4.01 2.02 -3.93
CA ASN A 78 -4.15 3.36 -3.37
C ASN A 78 -5.49 4.02 -3.68
N ARG A 79 -5.84 4.97 -2.82
CA ARG A 79 -6.81 6.03 -3.08
C ARG A 79 -6.18 7.37 -2.70
N THR A 80 -6.67 8.43 -3.31
CA THR A 80 -6.21 9.79 -3.05
C THR A 80 -7.37 10.63 -2.55
N LYS A 81 -7.14 11.41 -1.50
CA LYS A 81 -8.11 12.36 -0.94
C LYS A 81 -7.39 13.67 -0.63
N TYR A 82 -7.99 14.80 -0.98
CA TYR A 82 -7.45 16.10 -0.63
C TYR A 82 -7.98 16.51 0.75
N ILE A 83 -7.11 17.03 1.61
CA ILE A 83 -7.49 17.48 2.95
C ILE A 83 -8.56 18.58 2.87
N THR A 84 -8.48 19.43 1.85
CA THR A 84 -9.44 20.52 1.59
C THR A 84 -10.87 20.05 1.32
N GLU A 85 -11.07 18.78 0.95
CA GLU A 85 -12.39 18.20 0.66
C GLU A 85 -13.10 17.68 1.92
N ASP A 86 -12.44 17.73 3.08
CA ASP A 86 -12.98 17.24 4.35
C ASP A 86 -12.73 18.26 5.46
N SER A 87 -13.81 18.88 5.95
CA SER A 87 -13.73 19.96 6.95
C SER A 87 -13.06 19.51 8.25
N ASP A 88 -13.25 18.26 8.67
CA ASP A 88 -12.67 17.76 9.91
C ASP A 88 -11.16 17.54 9.74
N LEU A 89 -10.73 16.96 8.61
CA LEU A 89 -9.32 16.82 8.28
C LEU A 89 -8.65 18.19 8.09
N GLN A 90 -9.31 19.13 7.42
CA GLN A 90 -8.79 20.48 7.26
C GLN A 90 -8.62 21.18 8.61
N ALA A 91 -9.60 21.07 9.51
CA ALA A 91 -9.49 21.60 10.87
C ALA A 91 -8.35 20.95 11.66
N LEU A 92 -8.21 19.62 11.55
CA LEU A 92 -7.14 18.84 12.20
C LEU A 92 -5.74 19.27 11.71
N MET A 93 -5.61 19.57 10.42
CA MET A 93 -4.33 19.86 9.75
C MET A 93 -3.98 21.35 9.70
N LYS A 94 -4.86 22.22 10.18
CA LYS A 94 -4.71 23.69 10.13
C LYS A 94 -3.38 24.19 10.72
N SER A 95 -2.86 23.56 11.77
CA SER A 95 -1.58 23.93 12.37
C SER A 95 -0.39 23.61 11.46
N ASN A 96 -0.50 22.58 10.62
CA ASN A 96 0.57 22.13 9.73
C ASN A 96 0.64 22.97 8.44
N ASN A 97 -0.51 23.42 7.94
CA ASN A 97 -0.59 24.15 6.67
C ASN A 97 0.07 25.55 6.69
N ASN A 98 0.35 26.10 7.89
CA ASN A 98 0.91 27.46 8.06
C ASN A 98 2.41 27.45 8.40
N GLN A 99 3.06 26.29 8.31
CA GLN A 99 4.47 26.11 8.68
C GLN A 99 5.31 25.76 7.45
N ARG A 100 6.60 26.07 7.48
CA ARG A 100 7.55 25.62 6.42
C ARG A 100 7.93 24.14 6.55
N PHE A 101 7.63 23.55 7.70
CA PHE A 101 7.94 22.17 8.03
C PHE A 101 6.74 21.50 8.69
N VAL A 102 6.66 20.18 8.60
CA VAL A 102 5.61 19.39 9.27
C VAL A 102 6.01 19.10 10.72
N TYR A 103 5.09 19.31 11.67
CA TYR A 103 5.27 18.83 13.05
C TYR A 103 5.08 17.31 13.12
N LEU A 104 6.18 16.56 12.98
CA LEU A 104 6.15 15.13 12.64
C LEU A 104 5.30 14.27 13.60
N GLU A 105 5.68 14.22 14.88
CA GLU A 105 5.04 13.36 15.88
C GLU A 105 3.57 13.74 16.10
N GLY A 106 3.29 15.05 16.26
CA GLY A 106 1.92 15.51 16.44
C GLY A 106 1.03 15.25 15.24
N THR A 107 1.57 15.35 14.02
CA THR A 107 0.83 15.03 12.79
C THR A 107 0.49 13.56 12.71
N ILE A 108 1.48 12.69 12.94
CA ILE A 108 1.27 11.24 12.96
C ILE A 108 0.24 10.88 14.05
N PHE A 109 0.37 11.43 15.25
CA PHE A 109 -0.55 11.19 16.35
C PHE A 109 -1.99 11.62 16.03
N ASN A 110 -2.17 12.83 15.50
CA ASN A 110 -3.48 13.39 15.16
C ASN A 110 -4.17 12.58 14.06
N LEU A 111 -3.46 12.27 12.98
CA LEU A 111 -4.00 11.46 11.87
C LEU A 111 -4.29 10.03 12.32
N THR A 112 -3.38 9.39 13.06
CA THR A 112 -3.61 8.05 13.62
C THR A 112 -4.88 8.04 14.46
N SER A 113 -5.03 9.01 15.37
CA SER A 113 -6.20 9.13 16.26
C SER A 113 -7.50 9.36 15.47
N TYR A 114 -7.45 10.17 14.41
CA TYR A 114 -8.60 10.44 13.55
C TYR A 114 -9.10 9.17 12.83
N PHE A 115 -8.17 8.31 12.37
CA PHE A 115 -8.51 7.09 11.63
C PHE A 115 -8.69 5.84 12.51
N GLN A 116 -8.20 5.84 13.76
CA GLN A 116 -8.18 4.66 14.63
C GLN A 116 -9.56 4.00 14.82
N LYS A 117 -10.63 4.78 14.89
CA LYS A 117 -12.01 4.28 15.11
C LYS A 117 -12.84 4.18 13.82
N LYS A 118 -12.23 4.45 12.66
CA LYS A 118 -12.88 4.43 11.36
C LYS A 118 -12.45 3.18 10.60
N THR A 119 -13.23 2.75 9.61
CA THR A 119 -12.71 1.82 8.61
C THR A 119 -11.54 2.50 7.91
N HIS A 120 -10.36 1.91 8.02
CA HIS A 120 -9.12 2.51 7.55
C HIS A 120 -8.40 1.56 6.59
N PRO A 121 -7.60 2.09 5.66
CA PRO A 121 -6.62 1.30 4.94
C PRO A 121 -5.51 0.81 5.90
N ASP A 122 -4.60 -0.01 5.40
CA ASP A 122 -3.40 -0.41 6.14
C ASP A 122 -2.52 0.81 6.45
N ILE A 123 -2.43 1.75 5.50
CA ILE A 123 -1.59 2.94 5.60
C ILE A 123 -2.38 4.22 5.28
N ILE A 124 -2.24 5.22 6.13
CA ILE A 124 -2.56 6.62 5.86
C ILE A 124 -1.26 7.34 5.55
N CYS A 125 -1.12 7.93 4.38
CA CYS A 125 0.10 8.61 3.97
C CYS A 125 -0.21 10.08 3.69
N LEU A 126 0.27 10.99 4.54
CA LEU A 126 0.20 12.42 4.27
C LEU A 126 1.27 12.80 3.26
N VAL A 127 0.85 13.33 2.12
CA VAL A 127 1.72 13.89 1.09
C VAL A 127 1.77 15.40 1.27
N THR A 128 2.98 15.93 1.43
CA THR A 128 3.21 17.34 1.79
C THR A 128 4.24 18.01 0.90
N GLY A 129 4.05 19.30 0.60
CA GLY A 129 5.06 20.16 -0.01
C GLY A 129 6.03 20.78 1.02
N ASN A 130 5.77 20.62 2.31
CA ASN A 130 6.63 21.14 3.38
C ASN A 130 7.86 20.26 3.62
N GLU A 131 8.88 20.86 4.24
CA GLU A 131 10.04 20.10 4.69
C GLU A 131 9.64 19.11 5.81
N ILE A 132 10.07 17.85 5.69
CA ILE A 132 9.91 16.85 6.73
C ILE A 132 11.20 16.86 7.58
N THR A 133 11.12 17.47 8.76
CA THR A 133 12.26 17.64 9.69
C THR A 133 11.78 17.46 11.12
N ASP A 134 12.65 16.92 11.98
CA ASP A 134 12.33 16.69 13.41
C ASP A 134 12.44 17.95 14.27
N GLY A 135 12.74 19.10 13.67
CA GLY A 135 12.94 20.37 14.37
C GLY A 135 14.29 20.48 15.10
N ASN A 136 15.05 19.39 15.21
CA ASN A 136 16.38 19.32 15.82
C ASN A 136 17.51 19.36 14.78
N GLY A 137 17.19 19.75 13.54
CA GLY A 137 18.13 19.81 12.43
C GLY A 137 18.29 18.50 11.66
N VAL A 138 17.56 17.43 12.01
CA VAL A 138 17.57 16.19 11.24
C VAL A 138 16.53 16.27 10.14
N ARG A 139 17.02 16.35 8.89
CA ARG A 139 16.17 16.31 7.70
C ARG A 139 15.73 14.87 7.42
N LYS A 140 14.43 14.62 7.47
CA LYS A 140 13.78 13.37 7.04
C LYS A 140 13.28 13.54 5.60
N ALA A 141 14.23 13.90 4.72
CA ALA A 141 14.01 14.61 3.45
C ALA A 141 12.84 14.12 2.58
N TYR A 142 12.56 12.82 2.55
CA TYR A 142 11.54 12.25 1.65
C TYR A 142 10.36 11.60 2.37
N GLY A 143 10.45 11.36 3.67
CA GLY A 143 9.38 10.72 4.42
C GLY A 143 9.74 10.36 5.85
N TYR A 144 8.72 10.07 6.65
CA TYR A 144 8.87 9.76 8.07
C TYR A 144 7.71 8.92 8.60
N SER A 145 8.03 7.90 9.40
CA SER A 145 7.12 7.15 10.27
C SER A 145 7.95 6.34 11.25
N GLU A 146 7.42 6.09 12.45
CA GLU A 146 8.04 5.24 13.47
C GLU A 146 7.14 4.06 13.88
N GLN A 147 5.98 3.92 13.26
CA GLN A 147 4.99 2.92 13.63
C GLN A 147 5.33 1.56 13.01
N THR A 148 5.26 0.50 13.82
CA THR A 148 5.62 -0.88 13.45
C THR A 148 4.41 -1.83 13.54
N THR A 149 3.23 -1.35 13.15
CA THR A 149 1.94 -2.03 13.37
C THR A 149 1.18 -2.36 12.09
N LEU A 150 1.87 -2.45 10.95
CA LEU A 150 1.25 -2.74 9.65
C LEU A 150 0.33 -3.98 9.75
N CYS A 151 -0.84 -3.97 9.12
CA CYS A 151 -1.84 -5.06 9.17
C CYS A 151 -2.39 -5.39 10.59
N LYS A 152 -2.05 -4.62 11.64
CA LYS A 152 -2.65 -4.73 12.99
C LYS A 152 -3.49 -3.50 13.36
N SER A 153 -2.96 -2.34 13.03
CA SER A 153 -3.63 -1.06 13.14
C SER A 153 -3.17 -0.17 12.00
N VAL A 154 -3.90 0.91 11.76
CA VAL A 154 -3.50 1.92 10.78
C VAL A 154 -2.07 2.40 11.05
N VAL A 155 -1.23 2.39 10.01
CA VAL A 155 0.08 3.02 10.02
C VAL A 155 -0.03 4.37 9.34
N THR A 156 0.43 5.42 9.98
CA THR A 156 0.48 6.77 9.46
C THR A 156 1.91 7.10 9.06
N MET A 157 2.06 7.62 7.84
CA MET A 157 3.32 8.02 7.25
C MET A 157 3.24 9.45 6.73
N LEU A 158 4.39 10.11 6.69
CA LEU A 158 4.59 11.37 5.99
C LEU A 158 5.46 11.10 4.77
N LEU A 159 5.14 11.73 3.65
CA LEU A 159 5.88 11.61 2.40
C LEU A 159 5.99 12.98 1.73
N ALA A 160 7.19 13.33 1.29
CA ALA A 160 7.42 14.58 0.58
C ALA A 160 6.85 14.48 -0.85
N PHE A 161 6.27 15.56 -1.34
CA PHE A 161 5.88 15.70 -2.74
C PHE A 161 7.05 16.27 -3.55
N SER A 162 7.53 15.52 -4.54
CA SER A 162 8.46 16.03 -5.55
C SER A 162 8.40 15.16 -6.80
N LEU A 163 8.10 15.78 -7.94
CA LEU A 163 8.19 15.09 -9.23
C LEU A 163 9.65 14.81 -9.63
N GLU A 164 10.60 15.64 -9.23
CA GLU A 164 12.02 15.45 -9.59
C GLU A 164 12.66 14.32 -8.80
N HIS A 165 12.28 14.17 -7.53
CA HIS A 165 12.85 13.18 -6.61
C HIS A 165 11.97 11.93 -6.43
N HIS A 166 11.06 11.65 -7.36
CA HIS A 166 10.09 10.55 -7.23
C HIS A 166 10.76 9.19 -6.95
N THR A 167 11.97 8.94 -7.49
CA THR A 167 12.68 7.66 -7.30
C THR A 167 13.15 7.47 -5.86
N ASP A 168 13.78 8.50 -5.28
CA ASP A 168 14.22 8.44 -3.88
C ASP A 168 13.02 8.34 -2.93
N ILE A 169 11.94 9.05 -3.26
CA ILE A 169 10.67 9.01 -2.51
C ILE A 169 10.02 7.62 -2.61
N SER A 170 10.11 6.95 -3.76
CA SER A 170 9.63 5.57 -3.93
C SER A 170 10.38 4.58 -3.05
N GLN A 171 11.70 4.71 -3.00
CA GLN A 171 12.54 3.89 -2.13
C GLN A 171 12.25 4.18 -0.66
N MET A 172 12.06 5.46 -0.31
CA MET A 172 11.65 5.87 1.03
C MET A 172 10.31 5.24 1.43
N LEU A 173 9.28 5.32 0.59
CA LEU A 173 7.98 4.69 0.86
C LEU A 173 8.12 3.19 1.10
N ALA A 174 8.84 2.47 0.24
CA ALA A 174 9.08 1.03 0.42
C ALA A 174 9.85 0.74 1.73
N GLY A 175 10.82 1.57 2.08
CA GLY A 175 11.56 1.49 3.33
C GLY A 175 10.66 1.70 4.56
N LEU A 176 9.80 2.71 4.54
CA LEU A 176 8.84 2.98 5.61
C LEU A 176 7.83 1.83 5.76
N ILE A 177 7.33 1.28 4.65
CA ILE A 177 6.46 0.09 4.66
C ILE A 177 7.19 -1.10 5.28
N ARG A 178 8.43 -1.37 4.86
CA ARG A 178 9.24 -2.46 5.44
C ARG A 178 9.47 -2.26 6.94
N ASN A 179 9.83 -1.05 7.35
CA ASN A 179 10.06 -0.71 8.76
C ASN A 179 8.77 -0.80 9.60
N SER A 180 7.60 -0.67 8.95
CA SER A 180 6.32 -0.74 9.64
C SER A 180 5.80 -2.15 9.92
N VAL A 181 6.46 -3.18 9.38
CA VAL A 181 6.16 -4.59 9.69
C VAL A 181 6.40 -4.86 11.16
N ASP A 182 5.48 -5.54 11.84
CA ASP A 182 5.63 -5.87 13.25
C ASP A 182 6.77 -6.89 13.45
N PRO A 183 7.88 -6.50 14.11
CA PRO A 183 9.03 -7.38 14.29
C PRO A 183 8.73 -8.58 15.21
N LYS A 184 7.61 -8.57 15.95
CA LYS A 184 7.18 -9.73 16.75
C LYS A 184 6.55 -10.82 15.89
N GLU A 185 5.96 -10.48 14.74
CA GLU A 185 5.33 -11.44 13.84
C GLU A 185 6.24 -11.85 12.68
N VAL A 186 7.02 -10.91 12.18
CA VAL A 186 8.09 -11.17 11.22
C VAL A 186 9.41 -10.70 11.81
N PRO A 187 10.01 -11.50 12.71
CA PRO A 187 11.36 -11.23 13.19
C PRO A 187 12.32 -11.12 12.01
N ASP A 188 13.31 -10.24 12.15
CA ASP A 188 14.43 -10.15 11.22
C ASP A 188 14.03 -9.79 9.77
N VAL A 189 12.91 -9.08 9.58
CA VAL A 189 12.44 -8.55 8.28
C VAL A 189 13.51 -7.75 7.53
N HIS A 190 14.48 -7.18 8.26
CA HIS A 190 15.61 -6.43 7.69
C HIS A 190 16.78 -7.30 7.20
N GLN A 191 16.92 -8.51 7.73
CA GLN A 191 18.12 -9.34 7.56
C GLN A 191 17.98 -10.36 6.42
N GLY A 192 16.75 -10.66 5.98
CA GLY A 192 16.54 -11.44 4.75
C GLY A 192 16.71 -12.95 4.93
N GLY A 193 16.05 -13.56 5.93
CA GLY A 193 16.08 -15.00 6.15
C GLY A 193 15.47 -15.83 5.00
N SER A 194 15.84 -17.12 4.91
CA SER A 194 15.38 -18.03 3.86
C SER A 194 13.86 -18.25 3.86
N ASP A 195 13.19 -18.03 5.00
CA ASP A 195 11.74 -18.16 5.16
C ASP A 195 10.99 -16.82 5.08
N LEU A 196 11.69 -15.70 4.81
CA LEU A 196 11.10 -14.36 4.81
C LEU A 196 9.92 -14.26 3.83
N ALA A 197 10.05 -14.84 2.63
CA ALA A 197 9.00 -14.82 1.62
C ALA A 197 7.68 -15.43 2.14
N GLN A 198 7.78 -16.57 2.82
CA GLN A 198 6.62 -17.27 3.36
C GLN A 198 6.02 -16.48 4.53
N LYS A 199 6.85 -16.01 5.47
CA LYS A 199 6.40 -15.18 6.60
C LYS A 199 5.69 -13.90 6.15
N MET A 200 6.25 -13.19 5.17
CA MET A 200 5.65 -11.97 4.63
C MET A 200 4.34 -12.25 3.91
N LYS A 201 4.25 -13.37 3.18
CA LYS A 201 3.01 -13.78 2.54
C LYS A 201 1.90 -14.05 3.55
N GLU A 202 2.21 -14.76 4.63
CA GLU A 202 1.27 -15.02 5.73
C GLU A 202 0.87 -13.73 6.45
N TYR A 203 1.85 -12.86 6.74
CA TYR A 203 1.65 -11.59 7.42
C TYR A 203 0.73 -10.64 6.65
N LEU A 204 0.96 -10.47 5.35
CA LEU A 204 0.21 -9.55 4.49
C LEU A 204 -1.12 -10.12 3.97
N SER A 205 -1.44 -11.38 4.28
CA SER A 205 -2.71 -12.01 3.88
C SER A 205 -3.79 -11.96 4.97
N LYS A 206 -3.51 -11.23 6.06
CA LYS A 206 -4.43 -11.06 7.20
C LYS A 206 -5.60 -10.13 6.89
#